data_AF-A0AB38D8E8-F1
#
_entry.id   AF-A0AB38D8E8-F1
#
_cell.length_a   1.000
_cell.length_b   1.000
_cell.length_c   1.000
_cell.angle_alpha   90.00
_cell.angle_beta   90.00
_cell.angle_gamma   90.00
#
_symmetry.space_group_name_H-M   'P 1'
#
loop_
_entity.id
_entity.type
_entity.pdbx_description
1 polymer ?
#
loop_
_entity_poly.entity_id
_entity_poly.type
_entity_poly.pdbx_seq_one_letter_code
_entity_poly.pdbx_strand_id
1 'polypeptide(L)'
;MNYDETISRLKALRQEAASLPLSTSSAEFNSWEPRTRSALTRALGEKHHITQRFIKTKWTPSMYTMGDSSAFTSFFRATIPEVQGLLDAAVAEIELLAEEGPVADEAGIDHELWEHVAPEVRSQAWGKAAREAVIFTEDRIRRWAGRPVTEVGKDLAVAIFGNNGEFRMGLADGEKQGWQLLAQGIAQAIRNADAHRIQNRSDHRRYAMGVIGSCSRLLTQMRFEHGNRFHDASPIPPTSEIE
;
A
#
# COMPACT_ATOMS: atom_id res chain seq x y z
N MET A 1 -4.63 10.16 -3.68
CA MET A 1 -3.96 10.32 -4.99
C MET A 1 -4.02 8.96 -5.67
N ASN A 2 -4.48 8.89 -6.92
CA ASN A 2 -4.42 7.64 -7.69
C ASN A 2 -3.01 7.56 -8.32
N TYR A 3 -2.17 6.65 -7.82
CA TYR A 3 -0.78 6.53 -8.23
C TYR A 3 -0.68 6.10 -9.70
N ASP A 4 -1.50 5.15 -10.16
CA ASP A 4 -1.50 4.66 -11.54
C ASP A 4 -1.87 5.73 -12.55
N GLU A 5 -2.88 6.54 -12.22
CA GLU A 5 -3.30 7.67 -13.06
C GLU A 5 -2.20 8.74 -13.13
N THR A 6 -1.53 9.00 -12.01
CA THR A 6 -0.45 9.99 -11.92
C THR A 6 0.79 9.51 -12.70
N ILE A 7 1.17 8.25 -12.55
CA ILE A 7 2.27 7.61 -13.28
C ILE A 7 1.97 7.62 -14.78
N SER A 8 0.77 7.20 -15.19
CA SER A 8 0.35 7.19 -16.59
C SER A 8 0.42 8.59 -17.21
N ARG A 9 -0.03 9.60 -16.45
CA ARG A 9 0.03 11.01 -16.88
C ARG A 9 1.46 11.52 -17.03
N LEU A 10 2.36 11.20 -16.10
CA LEU A 10 3.77 11.61 -16.19
C LEU A 10 4.49 10.90 -17.34
N LYS A 11 4.22 9.59 -17.56
CA LYS A 11 4.74 8.83 -18.71
C LYS A 11 4.27 9.43 -20.05
N ALA A 12 3.01 9.86 -20.14
CA ALA A 12 2.49 10.54 -21.33
C ALA A 12 3.18 11.90 -21.57
N LEU A 13 3.36 12.72 -20.52
CA LEU A 13 4.06 14.01 -20.63
C LEU A 13 5.53 13.85 -21.00
N ARG A 14 6.19 12.77 -20.55
CA ARG A 14 7.55 12.40 -20.93
C ARG A 14 7.67 12.03 -22.41
N GLN A 15 6.69 11.28 -22.94
CA GLN A 15 6.63 10.96 -24.37
C GLN A 15 6.35 12.20 -25.21
N GLU A 16 5.42 13.05 -24.78
CA GLU A 16 5.09 14.31 -25.44
C GLU A 16 6.32 15.23 -25.56
N ALA A 17 7.19 15.25 -24.55
CA ALA A 17 8.43 16.03 -24.54
C ALA A 17 9.36 15.71 -25.73
N ALA A 18 9.41 14.45 -26.19
CA ALA A 18 10.22 14.04 -27.34
C ALA A 18 9.70 14.60 -28.68
N SER A 19 8.40 14.88 -28.74
CA SER A 19 7.71 15.38 -29.93
C SER A 19 7.55 16.90 -29.96
N LEU A 20 8.06 17.62 -28.96
CA LEU A 20 7.92 19.07 -28.90
C LEU A 20 8.65 19.75 -30.07
N PRO A 21 8.03 20.76 -30.68
CA PRO A 21 8.73 21.67 -31.56
C PRO A 21 9.93 22.30 -30.84
N LEU A 22 11.02 22.54 -31.55
CA LEU A 22 12.28 23.06 -31.00
C LEU A 22 12.23 24.56 -30.71
N SER A 23 11.16 25.00 -30.04
CA SER A 23 10.87 26.40 -29.75
C SER A 23 10.02 26.53 -28.49
N THR A 24 10.49 27.33 -27.55
CA THR A 24 9.74 27.72 -26.35
C THR A 24 8.55 28.62 -26.64
N SER A 25 8.44 29.14 -27.86
CA SER A 25 7.30 29.97 -28.30
C SER A 25 6.21 29.15 -29.00
N SER A 26 6.42 27.85 -29.19
CA SER A 26 5.41 26.97 -29.78
C SER A 26 4.18 26.82 -28.88
N ALA A 27 3.01 26.62 -29.49
CA ALA A 27 1.77 26.43 -28.73
C ALA A 27 1.82 25.13 -27.91
N GLU A 28 2.47 24.12 -28.46
CA GLU A 28 2.72 22.81 -27.87
C GLU A 28 3.56 22.96 -26.59
N PHE A 29 4.69 23.67 -26.65
CA PHE A 29 5.52 23.93 -25.47
C PHE A 29 4.77 24.72 -24.40
N ASN A 30 4.06 25.79 -24.80
CA ASN A 30 3.29 26.63 -23.89
C ASN A 30 2.10 25.90 -23.24
N SER A 31 1.61 24.83 -23.85
CA SER A 31 0.61 23.93 -23.25
C SER A 31 1.25 22.88 -22.36
N TRP A 32 2.38 22.32 -22.78
CA TRP A 32 3.04 21.18 -22.13
C TRP A 32 3.75 21.57 -20.82
N GLU A 33 4.48 22.69 -20.79
CA GLU A 33 5.24 23.14 -19.61
C GLU A 33 4.34 23.31 -18.37
N PRO A 34 3.22 24.08 -18.43
CA PRO A 34 2.40 24.29 -17.25
C PRO A 34 1.65 23.02 -16.83
N ARG A 35 1.28 22.15 -17.79
CA ARG A 35 0.69 20.83 -17.48
C ARG A 35 1.67 19.95 -16.73
N THR A 36 2.92 19.93 -17.17
CA THR A 36 4.00 19.16 -16.55
C THR A 36 4.33 19.69 -15.16
N ARG A 37 4.47 21.01 -15.02
CA ARG A 37 4.64 21.66 -13.71
C ARG A 37 3.48 21.33 -12.77
N SER A 38 2.23 21.43 -13.23
CA SER A 38 1.06 21.12 -12.41
C SER A 38 1.03 19.66 -11.98
N ALA A 39 1.38 18.73 -12.88
CA ALA A 39 1.45 17.31 -12.58
C ALA A 39 2.52 17.02 -11.51
N LEU A 40 3.74 17.55 -11.67
CA LEU A 40 4.82 17.40 -10.68
C LEU A 40 4.49 18.02 -9.33
N THR A 41 3.95 19.24 -9.31
CA THR A 41 3.55 19.92 -8.07
C THR A 41 2.44 19.15 -7.34
N ARG A 42 1.47 18.57 -8.06
CA ARG A 42 0.42 17.75 -7.43
C ARG A 42 0.97 16.44 -6.90
N ALA A 43 1.87 15.79 -7.66
CA ALA A 43 2.36 14.45 -7.35
C ALA A 43 3.36 14.45 -6.20
N LEU A 44 4.35 15.34 -6.25
CA LEU A 44 5.48 15.36 -5.31
C LEU A 44 5.45 16.56 -4.34
N GLY A 45 4.64 17.57 -4.65
CA GLY A 45 4.63 18.84 -3.91
C GLY A 45 5.53 19.89 -4.55
N GLU A 46 5.19 21.16 -4.32
CA GLU A 46 5.91 22.31 -4.89
C GLU A 46 7.36 22.40 -4.43
N LYS A 47 7.62 22.08 -3.16
CA LYS A 47 8.96 22.18 -2.55
C LYS A 47 9.85 20.96 -2.86
N HIS A 48 9.32 19.96 -3.54
CA HIS A 48 10.05 18.73 -3.82
C HIS A 48 11.23 18.99 -4.76
N HIS A 49 12.36 18.31 -4.52
CA HIS A 49 13.61 18.60 -5.23
C HIS A 49 13.50 18.37 -6.75
N ILE A 50 12.76 17.34 -7.19
CA ILE A 50 12.47 17.08 -8.61
C ILE A 50 11.62 18.21 -9.21
N THR A 51 10.53 18.60 -8.53
CA THR A 51 9.64 19.70 -8.96
C THR A 51 10.43 21.02 -9.07
N GLN A 52 11.25 21.32 -8.07
CA GLN A 52 12.10 22.52 -8.06
C GLN A 52 13.14 22.50 -9.18
N ARG A 53 13.73 21.33 -9.47
CA ARG A 53 14.69 21.21 -10.57
C ARG A 53 14.02 21.45 -11.91
N PHE A 54 12.82 20.90 -12.15
CA PHE A 54 12.03 21.16 -13.35
C PHE A 54 11.69 22.66 -13.51
N ILE A 55 11.21 23.31 -12.44
CA ILE A 55 10.85 24.75 -12.47
C ILE A 55 12.06 25.62 -12.81
N LYS A 56 13.25 25.23 -12.38
CA LYS A 56 14.50 25.96 -12.63
C LYS A 56 15.16 25.60 -13.96
N THR A 57 14.63 24.62 -14.70
CA THR A 57 15.17 24.23 -16.00
C THR A 57 15.09 25.41 -16.96
N LYS A 58 16.24 25.78 -17.50
CA LYS A 58 16.32 26.77 -18.58
C LYS A 58 16.12 26.04 -19.90
N TRP A 59 15.30 26.63 -20.76
CA TRP A 59 15.04 26.15 -22.11
C TRP A 59 15.71 27.00 -23.19
N THR A 60 16.37 28.08 -22.77
CA THR A 60 17.09 29.00 -23.64
C THR A 60 18.48 29.32 -23.06
N PRO A 61 19.47 29.58 -23.92
CA PRO A 61 20.82 29.94 -23.49
C PRO A 61 20.82 31.26 -22.71
N SER A 62 21.67 31.35 -21.68
CA SER A 62 21.76 32.54 -20.81
C SER A 62 22.55 33.70 -21.44
N MET A 63 23.36 33.42 -22.46
CA MET A 63 24.05 34.41 -23.29
C MET A 63 23.96 33.95 -24.73
N TYR A 64 23.62 34.85 -25.65
CA TYR A 64 23.61 34.59 -27.08
C TYR A 64 23.90 35.89 -27.85
N THR A 65 24.40 35.74 -29.07
CA THR A 65 24.55 36.81 -30.05
C THR A 65 23.25 36.95 -30.85
N MET A 66 22.79 38.18 -31.09
CA MET A 66 21.61 38.43 -31.94
C MET A 66 21.75 37.69 -33.28
N GLY A 67 20.77 36.83 -33.61
CA GLY A 67 20.70 36.10 -34.87
C GLY A 67 21.03 34.60 -34.79
N ASP A 68 21.55 34.10 -33.67
CA ASP A 68 21.94 32.68 -33.56
C ASP A 68 20.78 31.76 -33.14
N SER A 69 19.82 31.56 -34.05
CA SER A 69 18.71 30.61 -33.87
C SER A 69 19.16 29.15 -33.68
N SER A 70 20.38 28.83 -34.14
CA SER A 70 20.97 27.49 -34.03
C SER A 70 21.37 27.16 -32.59
N ALA A 71 21.83 28.16 -31.82
CA ALA A 71 22.13 28.03 -30.40
C ALA A 71 20.87 27.74 -29.57
N PHE A 72 19.74 28.42 -29.85
CA PHE A 72 18.45 28.14 -29.19
C PHE A 72 17.96 26.72 -29.48
N THR A 73 18.00 26.33 -30.75
CA THR A 73 17.56 25.00 -31.18
C THR A 73 18.41 23.89 -30.53
N SER A 74 19.73 24.08 -30.51
CA SER A 74 20.66 23.11 -29.93
C SER A 74 20.51 23.02 -28.40
N PHE A 75 20.33 24.16 -27.73
CA PHE A 75 20.09 24.19 -26.29
C PHE A 75 18.78 23.49 -25.94
N PHE A 76 17.69 23.79 -26.66
CA PHE A 76 16.40 23.13 -26.45
C PHE A 76 16.49 21.61 -26.65
N ARG A 77 17.17 21.14 -27.72
CA ARG A 77 17.41 19.71 -27.94
C ARG A 77 18.17 19.05 -26.79
N ALA A 78 19.16 19.75 -26.21
CA ALA A 78 19.92 19.23 -25.08
C ALA A 78 19.11 19.20 -23.78
N THR A 79 18.13 20.09 -23.63
CA THR A 79 17.25 20.13 -22.45
C THR A 79 16.22 19.00 -22.44
N ILE A 80 15.75 18.53 -23.60
CA ILE A 80 14.72 17.47 -23.68
C ILE A 80 15.13 16.20 -22.88
N PRO A 81 16.32 15.60 -23.10
CA PRO A 81 16.74 14.43 -22.33
C PRO A 81 16.84 14.67 -20.82
N GLU A 82 17.28 15.87 -20.40
CA GLU A 82 17.36 16.20 -18.97
C GLU A 82 15.96 16.18 -18.34
N VAL A 83 14.99 16.79 -19.00
CA VAL A 83 13.62 16.87 -18.48
C VAL A 83 12.92 15.52 -18.54
N GLN A 84 13.17 14.72 -19.57
CA GLN A 84 12.71 13.33 -19.59
C GLN A 84 13.28 12.54 -18.41
N GLY A 85 14.56 12.73 -18.07
CA GLY A 85 15.18 12.14 -16.88
C GLY A 85 14.54 12.61 -15.57
N LEU A 86 14.12 13.87 -15.47
CA LEU A 86 13.37 14.37 -14.29
C LEU A 86 11.99 13.72 -14.16
N LEU A 87 11.30 13.52 -15.28
CA LEU A 87 10.00 12.85 -15.28
C LEU A 87 10.14 11.35 -14.98
N ASP A 88 11.19 10.70 -15.47
CA ASP A 88 11.52 9.32 -15.13
C ASP A 88 11.84 9.18 -13.64
N ALA A 89 12.61 10.12 -13.06
CA ALA A 89 12.87 10.16 -11.62
C ALA A 89 11.59 10.38 -10.80
N ALA A 90 10.70 11.27 -11.24
CA ALA A 90 9.40 11.48 -10.60
C ALA A 90 8.54 10.22 -10.62
N VAL A 91 8.51 9.51 -11.76
CA VAL A 91 7.81 8.23 -11.90
C VAL A 91 8.40 7.21 -10.94
N ALA A 92 9.73 7.03 -10.92
CA ALA A 92 10.38 6.07 -10.05
C ALA A 92 10.13 6.36 -8.56
N GLU A 93 10.13 7.63 -8.15
CA GLU A 93 9.84 8.01 -6.76
C GLU A 93 8.37 7.78 -6.40
N ILE A 94 7.44 8.02 -7.32
CA ILE A 94 6.03 7.71 -7.12
C ILE A 94 5.81 6.20 -7.10
N GLU A 95 6.52 5.43 -7.94
CA GLU A 95 6.52 3.97 -7.94
C GLU A 95 7.08 3.44 -6.62
N LEU A 96 8.16 4.00 -6.08
CA LEU A 96 8.68 3.69 -4.73
C LEU A 96 7.68 4.03 -3.62
N LEU A 97 7.02 5.19 -3.69
CA LEU A 97 5.97 5.56 -2.73
C LEU A 97 4.71 4.70 -2.87
N ALA A 98 4.47 4.15 -4.06
CA ALA A 98 3.41 3.19 -4.33
C ALA A 98 3.80 1.78 -3.86
N GLU A 99 5.08 1.39 -3.98
CA GLU A 99 5.65 0.17 -3.36
C GLU A 99 5.67 0.28 -1.83
N GLU A 100 5.79 1.50 -1.29
CA GLU A 100 5.61 1.81 0.14
C GLU A 100 4.12 1.77 0.59
N GLY A 101 3.20 1.19 -0.20
CA GLY A 101 1.90 0.74 0.34
C GLY A 101 1.16 -0.34 -0.48
N PRO A 102 0.34 -1.23 0.13
CA PRO A 102 0.13 -1.49 1.56
C PRO A 102 1.00 -2.65 2.09
N VAL A 103 1.14 -2.73 3.42
CA VAL A 103 1.79 -3.82 4.21
C VAL A 103 1.15 -5.22 4.02
N ALA A 104 0.28 -5.40 3.03
CA ALA A 104 -0.28 -6.70 2.70
C ALA A 104 -0.87 -6.63 1.28
N ASP A 105 -0.07 -7.02 0.30
CA ASP A 105 -0.49 -7.49 -1.00
C ASP A 105 -1.60 -8.53 -0.80
N GLU A 106 -2.51 -8.70 -1.75
CA GLU A 106 -3.46 -9.84 -1.75
C GLU A 106 -2.74 -11.19 -1.56
N ALA A 107 -1.47 -11.28 -1.98
CA ALA A 107 -0.60 -12.44 -1.77
C ALA A 107 -0.01 -12.58 -0.35
N GLY A 108 0.00 -11.50 0.47
CA GLY A 108 0.52 -11.47 1.84
C GLY A 108 -0.56 -11.58 2.93
N ILE A 109 -1.83 -11.62 2.55
CA ILE A 109 -2.97 -11.80 3.46
C ILE A 109 -3.39 -13.28 3.45
N ASP A 110 -3.71 -13.85 4.62
CA ASP A 110 -4.35 -15.17 4.69
C ASP A 110 -5.54 -15.23 3.72
N HIS A 111 -5.55 -16.24 2.85
CA HIS A 111 -6.47 -16.27 1.71
C HIS A 111 -7.94 -16.27 2.13
N GLU A 112 -8.30 -16.96 3.21
CA GLU A 112 -9.68 -17.02 3.69
C GLU A 112 -10.10 -15.69 4.32
N LEU A 113 -9.19 -15.08 5.09
CA LEU A 113 -9.40 -13.75 5.62
C LEU A 113 -9.62 -12.76 4.48
N TRP A 114 -8.81 -12.83 3.43
CA TRP A 114 -8.96 -11.95 2.26
C TRP A 114 -10.28 -12.17 1.55
N GLU A 115 -10.66 -13.42 1.26
CA GLU A 115 -11.96 -13.76 0.68
C GLU A 115 -13.13 -13.18 1.49
N HIS A 116 -13.02 -13.20 2.82
CA HIS A 116 -14.05 -12.65 3.71
C HIS A 116 -14.14 -11.12 3.67
N VAL A 117 -13.01 -10.40 3.61
CA VAL A 117 -12.98 -8.92 3.73
C VAL A 117 -12.83 -8.17 2.40
N ALA A 118 -12.51 -8.87 1.31
CA ALA A 118 -12.32 -8.27 -0.01
C ALA A 118 -13.53 -7.46 -0.49
N PRO A 119 -14.79 -7.87 -0.30
CA PRO A 119 -15.95 -7.06 -0.70
C PRO A 119 -15.98 -5.69 -0.01
N GLU A 120 -15.68 -5.62 1.29
CA GLU A 120 -15.63 -4.41 2.10
C GLU A 120 -14.45 -3.52 1.71
N VAL A 121 -13.29 -4.12 1.44
CA VAL A 121 -12.09 -3.41 0.96
C VAL A 121 -12.36 -2.79 -0.41
N ARG A 122 -12.93 -3.56 -1.35
CA ARG A 122 -13.26 -3.08 -2.72
C ARG A 122 -14.33 -1.99 -2.72
N SER A 123 -15.31 -2.09 -1.82
CA SER A 123 -16.33 -1.05 -1.62
C SER A 123 -15.88 0.13 -0.76
N GLN A 124 -14.60 0.16 -0.34
CA GLN A 124 -14.02 1.20 0.51
C GLN A 124 -14.76 1.37 1.86
N ALA A 125 -15.44 0.32 2.33
CA ALA A 125 -16.11 0.29 3.62
C ALA A 125 -15.11 -0.02 4.75
N TRP A 126 -14.10 0.84 4.93
CA TRP A 126 -12.91 0.55 5.73
C TRP A 126 -13.18 0.20 7.20
N GLY A 127 -14.16 0.86 7.85
CA GLY A 127 -14.58 0.48 9.20
C GLY A 127 -15.20 -0.92 9.22
N LYS A 128 -16.03 -1.26 8.23
CA LYS A 128 -16.60 -2.61 8.13
C LYS A 128 -15.51 -3.66 7.85
N ALA A 129 -14.55 -3.37 6.98
CA ALA A 129 -13.42 -4.25 6.67
C ALA A 129 -12.60 -4.60 7.93
N ALA A 130 -12.27 -3.61 8.77
CA ALA A 130 -11.55 -3.84 10.02
C ALA A 130 -12.35 -4.74 10.98
N ARG A 131 -13.65 -4.47 11.13
CA ARG A 131 -14.54 -5.23 12.01
C ARG A 131 -14.63 -6.68 11.58
N GLU A 132 -14.91 -6.90 10.30
CA GLU A 132 -15.07 -8.21 9.72
C GLU A 132 -13.77 -9.02 9.81
N ALA A 133 -12.60 -8.39 9.66
CA ALA A 133 -11.33 -9.07 9.86
C ALA A 133 -11.16 -9.64 11.28
N VAL A 134 -11.53 -8.87 12.31
CA VAL A 134 -11.46 -9.32 13.71
C VAL A 134 -12.48 -10.42 13.99
N ILE A 135 -13.71 -10.26 13.50
CA ILE A 135 -14.78 -11.27 13.67
C ILE A 135 -14.37 -12.58 13.01
N PHE A 136 -13.90 -12.52 11.76
CA PHE A 136 -13.43 -13.68 11.02
C PHE A 136 -12.30 -14.39 11.78
N THR A 137 -11.29 -13.63 12.21
CA THR A 137 -10.13 -14.20 12.91
C THR A 137 -10.53 -14.89 14.20
N GLU A 138 -11.39 -14.26 15.01
CA GLU A 138 -11.89 -14.83 16.26
C GLU A 138 -12.67 -16.12 16.00
N ASP A 139 -13.59 -16.11 15.03
CA ASP A 139 -14.36 -17.29 14.66
C ASP A 139 -13.46 -18.41 14.14
N ARG A 140 -12.45 -18.06 13.34
CA ARG A 140 -11.54 -19.00 12.72
C ARG A 140 -10.66 -19.72 13.74
N ILE A 141 -9.97 -18.99 14.61
CA ILE A 141 -9.15 -19.59 15.67
C ILE A 141 -9.99 -20.42 16.64
N ARG A 142 -11.24 -20.00 16.89
CA ARG A 142 -12.19 -20.73 17.74
C ARG A 142 -12.54 -22.08 17.13
N ARG A 143 -12.86 -22.13 15.84
CA ARG A 143 -13.14 -23.37 15.11
C ARG A 143 -11.92 -24.27 15.03
N TRP A 144 -10.75 -23.71 14.73
CA TRP A 144 -9.48 -24.46 14.71
C TRP A 144 -9.17 -25.13 16.05
N ALA A 145 -9.47 -24.44 17.16
CA ALA A 145 -9.26 -24.96 18.50
C ALA A 145 -10.47 -25.74 19.09
N GLY A 146 -11.51 -26.02 18.29
CA GLY A 146 -12.68 -26.77 18.75
C GLY A 146 -13.44 -26.10 19.92
N ARG A 147 -13.33 -24.78 20.06
CA ARG A 147 -13.88 -24.03 21.20
C ARG A 147 -15.37 -23.67 21.00
N PRO A 148 -16.18 -23.62 22.08
CA PRO A 148 -17.59 -23.30 21.98
C PRO A 148 -17.81 -21.83 21.55
N VAL A 149 -18.92 -21.55 20.88
CA VAL A 149 -19.30 -20.20 20.37
C VAL A 149 -19.40 -19.16 21.49
N THR A 150 -19.65 -19.60 22.72
CA THR A 150 -19.75 -18.73 23.90
C THR A 150 -18.40 -18.17 24.37
N GLU A 151 -17.29 -18.75 23.92
CA GLU A 151 -15.94 -18.32 24.28
C GLU A 151 -15.42 -17.33 23.25
N VAL A 152 -15.24 -16.08 23.66
CA VAL A 152 -14.92 -14.95 22.77
C VAL A 152 -13.87 -14.02 23.38
N GLY A 153 -13.29 -13.17 22.55
CA GLY A 153 -12.43 -12.08 22.99
C GLY A 153 -11.17 -12.53 23.73
N LYS A 154 -10.87 -11.87 24.86
CA LYS A 154 -9.67 -12.13 25.65
C LYS A 154 -9.64 -13.57 26.17
N ASP A 155 -10.76 -14.08 26.65
CA ASP A 155 -10.81 -15.39 27.31
C ASP A 155 -10.51 -16.49 26.30
N LEU A 156 -11.05 -16.39 25.08
CA LEU A 156 -10.69 -17.25 23.96
C LEU A 156 -9.18 -17.19 23.65
N ALA A 157 -8.61 -15.98 23.56
CA ALA A 157 -7.19 -15.82 23.27
C ALA A 157 -6.30 -16.44 24.37
N VAL A 158 -6.67 -16.33 25.65
CA VAL A 158 -5.97 -16.97 26.77
C VAL A 158 -6.12 -18.49 26.70
N ALA A 159 -7.30 -18.99 26.35
CA ALA A 159 -7.57 -20.41 26.28
C ALA A 159 -6.85 -21.11 25.12
N ILE A 160 -6.60 -20.41 24.01
CA ILE A 160 -5.91 -20.95 22.83
C ILE A 160 -4.40 -20.77 22.95
N PHE A 161 -3.92 -19.59 23.33
CA PHE A 161 -2.51 -19.20 23.26
C PHE A 161 -1.80 -19.05 24.61
N GLY A 162 -2.54 -19.17 25.73
CA GLY A 162 -1.98 -19.03 27.07
C GLY A 162 -1.03 -20.16 27.46
N ASN A 163 -0.51 -20.11 28.69
CA ASN A 163 0.47 -21.10 29.18
C ASN A 163 -0.01 -22.55 29.06
N ASN A 164 -1.32 -22.79 29.22
CA ASN A 164 -1.97 -24.09 29.09
C ASN A 164 -2.80 -24.20 27.80
N GLY A 165 -2.58 -23.29 26.84
CA GLY A 165 -3.30 -23.24 25.58
C GLY A 165 -2.80 -24.31 24.60
N GLU A 166 -3.75 -24.94 23.90
CA GLU A 166 -3.46 -26.06 22.99
C GLU A 166 -2.65 -25.64 21.76
N PHE A 167 -2.78 -24.39 21.34
CA PHE A 167 -2.15 -23.82 20.15
C PHE A 167 -1.19 -22.68 20.52
N ARG A 168 -0.51 -22.81 21.66
CA ARG A 168 0.54 -21.86 22.06
C ARG A 168 1.60 -21.77 20.95
N MET A 169 1.94 -20.54 20.55
CA MET A 169 2.84 -20.28 19.43
C MET A 169 4.18 -19.73 19.90
N GLY A 170 5.25 -19.97 19.16
CA GLY A 170 6.61 -19.47 19.46
C GLY A 170 7.47 -20.45 20.25
N LEU A 171 8.80 -20.31 20.11
CA LEU A 171 9.78 -21.23 20.69
C LEU A 171 10.19 -20.78 22.10
N ALA A 172 10.52 -19.50 22.24
CA ALA A 172 10.94 -18.91 23.52
C ALA A 172 9.75 -18.40 24.34
N ASP A 173 9.89 -18.32 25.66
CA ASP A 173 8.80 -17.84 26.54
C ASP A 173 8.35 -16.42 26.20
N GLY A 174 9.28 -15.55 25.79
CA GLY A 174 8.96 -14.20 25.33
C GLY A 174 8.13 -14.18 24.04
N GLU A 175 8.42 -15.06 23.08
CA GLU A 175 7.63 -15.20 21.85
C GLU A 175 6.23 -15.72 22.15
N LYS A 176 6.14 -16.74 23.01
CA LYS A 176 4.86 -17.31 23.45
C LYS A 176 3.97 -16.29 24.11
N GLN A 177 4.54 -15.49 25.01
CA GLN A 177 3.82 -14.39 25.63
C GLN A 177 3.43 -13.32 24.60
N GLY A 178 4.33 -12.99 23.66
CA GLY A 178 4.08 -12.03 22.59
C GLY A 178 2.88 -12.41 21.72
N TRP A 179 2.80 -13.65 21.27
CA TRP A 179 1.67 -14.15 20.47
C TRP A 179 0.35 -14.14 21.25
N GLN A 180 0.38 -14.56 22.51
CA GLN A 180 -0.79 -14.49 23.39
C GLN A 180 -1.27 -13.04 23.56
N LEU A 181 -0.35 -12.09 23.77
CA LEU A 181 -0.67 -10.67 23.92
C LEU A 181 -1.16 -10.04 22.62
N LEU A 182 -0.64 -10.45 21.47
CA LEU A 182 -1.12 -10.01 20.16
C LEU A 182 -2.59 -10.43 19.96
N ALA A 183 -2.91 -11.70 20.19
CA ALA A 183 -4.28 -12.21 20.07
C ALA A 183 -5.25 -11.48 21.02
N GLN A 184 -4.85 -11.24 22.27
CA GLN A 184 -5.63 -10.43 23.21
C GLN A 184 -5.79 -8.98 22.74
N GLY A 185 -4.73 -8.38 22.19
CA GLY A 185 -4.75 -7.03 21.65
C GLY A 185 -5.73 -6.88 20.49
N ILE A 186 -5.76 -7.84 19.57
CA ILE A 186 -6.74 -7.88 18.47
C ILE A 186 -8.17 -7.95 19.03
N ALA A 187 -8.41 -8.87 19.96
CA ALA A 187 -9.72 -9.06 20.59
C ALA A 187 -10.22 -7.85 21.39
N GLN A 188 -9.34 -7.16 22.12
CA GLN A 188 -9.74 -6.13 23.07
C GLN A 188 -9.59 -4.69 22.54
N ALA A 189 -8.51 -4.39 21.82
CA ALA A 189 -8.23 -3.03 21.38
C ALA A 189 -8.92 -2.71 20.05
N ILE A 190 -8.94 -3.67 19.12
CA ILE A 190 -9.41 -3.43 17.75
C ILE A 190 -10.93 -3.59 17.68
N ARG A 191 -11.47 -4.70 18.21
CA ARG A 191 -12.93 -4.96 18.24
C ARG A 191 -13.73 -3.82 18.89
N ASN A 192 -13.21 -3.25 19.98
CA ASN A 192 -13.89 -2.19 20.73
C ASN A 192 -13.71 -0.80 20.11
N ALA A 193 -12.58 -0.54 19.43
CA ALA A 193 -12.35 0.76 18.77
C ALA A 193 -13.23 0.95 17.53
N ASP A 194 -13.49 -0.13 16.80
CA ASP A 194 -14.29 -0.10 15.58
C ASP A 194 -15.78 0.14 15.82
N ALA A 195 -16.29 -0.32 16.95
CA ALA A 195 -17.68 -0.08 17.36
C ALA A 195 -18.03 1.42 17.53
N HIS A 196 -17.04 2.30 17.71
CA HIS A 196 -17.32 3.67 18.17
C HIS A 196 -16.59 4.83 17.47
N ARG A 197 -15.48 4.65 16.72
CA ARG A 197 -14.66 5.82 16.31
C ARG A 197 -13.94 5.78 14.96
N ILE A 198 -13.93 4.67 14.22
CA ILE A 198 -13.07 4.54 13.03
C ILE A 198 -13.56 5.34 11.82
N GLN A 199 -14.88 5.51 11.65
CA GLN A 199 -15.44 6.22 10.49
C GLN A 199 -15.03 7.70 10.41
N ASN A 200 -14.64 8.31 11.54
CA ASN A 200 -14.26 9.72 11.60
C ASN A 200 -12.75 9.96 11.49
N ARG A 201 -11.95 8.91 11.29
CA ARG A 201 -10.50 9.03 11.18
C ARG A 201 -10.08 9.42 9.77
N SER A 202 -9.10 10.32 9.63
CA SER A 202 -8.53 10.66 8.31
C SER A 202 -7.66 9.54 7.72
N ASP A 203 -7.19 8.62 8.56
CA ASP A 203 -6.32 7.48 8.22
C ASP A 203 -7.05 6.13 8.20
N HIS A 204 -8.39 6.12 8.13
CA HIS A 204 -9.22 4.92 8.27
C HIS A 204 -8.82 3.75 7.33
N ARG A 205 -8.39 4.04 6.09
CA ARG A 205 -7.88 3.02 5.16
C ARG A 205 -6.61 2.35 5.69
N ARG A 206 -5.63 3.15 6.11
CA ARG A 206 -4.34 2.66 6.63
C ARG A 206 -4.57 1.85 7.91
N TYR A 207 -5.44 2.34 8.77
CA TYR A 207 -5.83 1.63 9.99
C TYR A 207 -6.44 0.25 9.67
N ALA A 208 -7.45 0.20 8.79
CA ALA A 208 -8.12 -1.04 8.43
C ALA A 208 -7.16 -2.08 7.84
N MET A 209 -6.25 -1.67 6.95
CA MET A 209 -5.23 -2.57 6.40
C MET A 209 -4.25 -3.08 7.48
N GLY A 210 -3.89 -2.24 8.46
CA GLY A 210 -3.08 -2.67 9.60
C GLY A 210 -3.78 -3.72 10.48
N VAL A 211 -5.09 -3.60 10.65
CA VAL A 211 -5.92 -4.62 11.33
C VAL A 211 -5.93 -5.93 10.54
N ILE A 212 -6.22 -5.87 9.25
CA ILE A 212 -6.24 -7.04 8.36
C ILE A 212 -4.87 -7.75 8.38
N GLY A 213 -3.77 -7.00 8.26
CA GLY A 213 -2.42 -7.57 8.34
C GLY A 213 -2.10 -8.22 9.69
N SER A 214 -2.56 -7.62 10.81
CA SER A 214 -2.38 -8.20 12.15
C SER A 214 -3.14 -9.51 12.31
N CYS A 215 -4.37 -9.55 11.80
CA CYS A 215 -5.21 -10.75 11.76
C CYS A 215 -4.58 -11.85 10.89
N SER A 216 -4.15 -11.50 9.67
CA SER A 216 -3.44 -12.39 8.75
C SER A 216 -2.21 -13.01 9.40
N ARG A 217 -1.39 -12.21 10.07
CA ARG A 217 -0.18 -12.68 10.75
C ARG A 217 -0.49 -13.72 11.83
N LEU A 218 -1.58 -13.54 12.58
CA LEU A 218 -2.00 -14.51 13.58
C LEU A 218 -2.42 -15.84 12.94
N LEU A 219 -3.24 -15.78 11.89
CA LEU A 219 -3.74 -16.97 11.19
C LEU A 219 -2.61 -17.75 10.50
N THR A 220 -1.75 -17.05 9.77
CA THR A 220 -0.60 -17.65 9.06
C THR A 220 0.41 -18.26 10.02
N GLN A 221 0.73 -17.61 11.15
CA GLN A 221 1.60 -18.19 12.17
C GLN A 221 0.99 -19.46 12.77
N MET A 222 -0.31 -19.44 13.07
CA MET A 222 -0.99 -20.60 13.65
C MET A 222 -0.97 -21.78 12.67
N ARG A 223 -1.21 -21.55 11.37
CA ARG A 223 -1.06 -22.60 10.33
C ARG A 223 0.36 -23.13 10.25
N PHE A 224 1.36 -22.25 10.27
CA PHE A 224 2.77 -22.63 10.19
C PHE A 224 3.17 -23.55 11.35
N GLU A 225 2.77 -23.23 12.58
CA GLU A 225 3.16 -24.01 13.76
C GLU A 225 2.30 -25.25 14.01
N HIS A 226 1.02 -25.22 13.61
CA HIS A 226 0.04 -26.24 14.04
C HIS A 226 -0.76 -26.89 12.93
N GLY A 227 -0.55 -26.54 11.66
CA GLY A 227 -1.38 -26.86 10.48
C GLY A 227 -2.25 -28.11 10.53
N ASN A 228 -1.68 -29.30 10.75
CA ASN A 228 -2.41 -30.57 10.70
C ASN A 228 -3.20 -30.91 11.99
N ARG A 229 -3.16 -30.04 13.00
CA ARG A 229 -3.74 -30.28 14.34
C ARG A 229 -5.08 -29.58 14.56
N PHE A 230 -5.59 -28.86 13.56
CA PHE A 230 -6.84 -28.12 13.69
C PHE A 230 -8.05 -29.05 13.69
N HIS A 231 -9.04 -28.70 14.51
CA HIS A 231 -10.35 -29.37 14.54
C HIS A 231 -11.21 -29.08 13.31
N ASP A 232 -10.99 -27.95 12.65
CA ASP A 232 -11.65 -27.57 11.39
C ASP A 232 -10.59 -27.19 10.34
N ALA A 233 -10.35 -28.08 9.39
CA ALA A 233 -9.38 -27.87 8.31
C ALA A 233 -9.98 -27.18 7.07
N SER A 234 -11.24 -26.72 7.12
CA SER A 234 -11.95 -26.18 5.95
C SER A 234 -11.84 -24.66 5.87
N PRO A 235 -11.57 -24.05 4.71
CA PRO A 235 -11.26 -24.66 3.42
C PRO A 235 -9.86 -25.30 3.38
N ILE A 236 -9.79 -26.41 2.65
CA ILE A 236 -8.56 -27.13 2.34
C ILE A 236 -7.67 -26.19 1.50
N PRO A 237 -6.36 -26.02 1.82
CA PRO A 237 -5.46 -25.26 0.96
C PRO A 237 -5.44 -25.86 -0.46
N PRO A 238 -5.24 -25.05 -1.52
CA PRO A 238 -5.05 -25.59 -2.86
C PRO A 238 -3.88 -26.58 -2.80
N THR A 239 -4.20 -27.84 -3.08
CA THR A 239 -3.21 -28.91 -3.12
C THR A 239 -2.27 -28.53 -4.26
N SER A 240 -1.05 -28.07 -3.96
CA SER A 240 -0.03 -27.94 -4.99
C SER A 240 0.21 -29.35 -5.54
N GLU A 241 -0.24 -29.57 -6.75
CA GLU A 241 0.02 -30.77 -7.54
C GLU A 241 1.52 -31.02 -7.52
N ILE A 242 1.90 -32.11 -6.86
CA ILE A 242 3.18 -32.77 -7.11
C ILE A 242 2.93 -33.57 -8.39
N GLU A 243 3.37 -33.02 -9.52
CA GLU A 243 3.86 -33.79 -10.66
C GLU A 243 5.24 -33.26 -11.06
#